data_AF-A0A9W6QSM9-F1
#
_entry.id   AF-A0A9W6QSM9-F1
#
_cell.length_a   1.000
_cell.length_b   1.000
_cell.length_c   1.000
_cell.angle_alpha   90.00
_cell.angle_beta   90.00
_cell.angle_gamma   90.00
#
_symmetry.space_group_name_H-M   'P 1'
#
loop_
_entity.id
_entity.type
_entity.pdbx_description
1 polymer ?
#
loop_
_entity_poly.entity_id
_entity_poly.type
_entity_poly.pdbx_seq_one_letter_code
_entity_poly.pdbx_strand_id
1 'polypeptide(L)'
;MAGRRAPTAVVLAMVICGLVVAASLTGAAVLRVRAAPANATPGTTSETTTSTTAVTCRRDPCRLLGTATVGGTVVELIGDSGLVSGRVRIGSPGTQQVIEMTITDLGVYLDDQSLECAPGAVSACLVRGSGDKGTAGQVVVGRSDKWSAQGRAFFSEANYLSLANVDGDSAPEVIAVQLDCATGADCSKRPVYAQVFGLGGQELGCTRLYPRIDQLPGYPTILPTATQLRDCP
;
A
#
# COMPACT_ATOMS: atom_id res chain seq x y z
N MET A 1 53.94 34.33 14.56
CA MET A 1 53.07 33.16 14.27
C MET A 1 52.02 33.06 15.36
N ALA A 2 50.81 33.60 15.14
CA ALA A 2 49.73 33.57 16.12
C ALA A 2 48.80 32.39 15.80
N GLY A 3 48.79 31.37 16.67
CA GLY A 3 47.97 30.17 16.52
C GLY A 3 46.48 30.50 16.67
N ARG A 4 45.70 30.25 15.63
CA ARG A 4 44.23 30.32 15.67
C ARG A 4 43.72 29.21 16.59
N ARG A 5 43.20 29.57 17.76
CA ARG A 5 42.42 28.65 18.60
C ARG A 5 41.07 28.41 17.92
N ALA A 6 40.74 27.15 17.66
CA ALA A 6 39.43 26.78 17.14
C ALA A 6 38.35 27.17 18.17
N PRO A 7 37.19 27.69 17.73
CA PRO A 7 36.11 28.06 18.62
C PRO A 7 35.62 26.82 19.38
N THR A 8 35.52 26.93 20.70
CA THR A 8 35.15 25.86 21.64
C THR A 8 33.86 25.11 21.27
N ALA A 9 32.94 25.78 20.57
CA ALA A 9 31.71 25.17 20.05
C ALA A 9 31.97 24.07 19.00
N VAL A 10 32.98 24.23 18.15
CA VAL A 10 33.34 23.24 17.12
C VAL A 10 33.99 22.01 17.75
N VAL A 11 34.79 22.22 18.80
CA VAL A 11 35.40 21.13 19.57
C VAL A 11 34.32 20.33 20.29
N LEU A 12 33.33 21.00 20.89
CA LEU A 12 32.23 20.34 21.59
C LEU A 12 31.38 19.48 20.63
N ALA A 13 31.04 20.01 19.46
CA ALA A 13 30.25 19.29 18.45
C ALA A 13 30.99 18.03 17.94
N MET A 14 32.31 18.11 17.68
CA MET A 14 33.09 16.94 17.29
C MET A 14 33.12 15.86 18.38
N VAL A 15 33.25 16.25 19.65
CA VAL A 15 33.26 15.29 20.78
C VAL A 15 31.90 14.59 20.89
N ILE A 16 30.80 15.32 20.76
CA ILE A 16 29.44 14.74 20.80
C ILE A 16 29.21 13.78 19.64
N CYS A 17 29.56 14.18 18.40
CA CYS A 17 29.44 13.30 17.24
C CYS A 17 30.31 12.03 17.37
N GLY A 18 31.53 12.17 17.88
CA GLY A 18 32.42 11.04 18.14
C GLY A 18 31.83 10.04 19.17
N LEU A 19 31.22 10.55 20.24
CA LEU A 19 30.58 9.71 21.26
C LEU A 19 29.35 8.97 20.71
N VAL A 20 28.53 9.61 19.86
CA VAL A 20 27.35 8.98 19.24
C VAL A 20 27.76 7.84 18.30
N VAL A 21 28.83 8.01 17.52
CA VAL A 21 29.35 6.96 16.62
C VAL A 21 29.97 5.80 17.41
N ALA A 22 30.66 6.06 18.52
CA ALA A 22 31.21 5.00 19.36
C ALA A 22 30.11 4.17 20.06
N ALA A 23 29.01 4.81 20.47
CA ALA A 23 27.85 4.15 21.08
C ALA A 23 27.10 3.24 20.08
N SER A 24 27.00 3.63 18.81
CA SER A 24 26.32 2.81 17.79
C SER A 24 27.12 1.57 17.39
N LEU A 25 28.46 1.66 17.34
CA LEU A 25 29.34 0.52 17.04
C LEU A 25 29.39 -0.51 18.18
N THR A 26 29.21 -0.11 19.44
CA THR A 26 29.19 -1.04 20.58
C THR A 26 27.88 -1.82 20.70
N GLY A 27 26.74 -1.24 20.32
CA GLY A 27 25.45 -1.95 20.28
C GLY A 27 25.42 -3.11 19.28
N ALA A 28 26.07 -2.95 18.12
CA ALA A 28 26.11 -3.98 17.07
C ALA A 28 27.00 -5.19 17.44
N ALA A 29 28.05 -4.98 18.24
CA ALA A 29 28.94 -6.07 18.68
C ALA A 29 28.28 -6.97 19.75
N VAL A 30 27.50 -6.39 20.67
CA VAL A 30 26.82 -7.15 21.73
C VAL A 30 25.72 -8.07 21.18
N LEU A 31 25.08 -7.69 20.08
CA LEU A 31 24.09 -8.54 19.41
C LEU A 31 24.71 -9.68 18.58
N ARG A 32 25.94 -9.53 18.07
CA ARG A 32 26.64 -10.60 17.34
C ARG A 32 27.25 -11.66 18.26
N VAL A 33 27.65 -11.31 19.48
CA VAL A 33 28.24 -12.28 20.43
C VAL A 33 27.18 -13.22 21.05
N ARG A 34 25.89 -12.85 21.02
CA ARG A 34 24.79 -13.78 21.36
C ARG A 34 24.40 -14.74 20.24
N ALA A 35 25.00 -14.64 19.06
CA ALA A 35 24.68 -15.44 17.89
C ALA A 35 25.83 -16.37 17.45
N ALA A 36 26.57 -16.95 18.42
CA ALA A 36 27.47 -18.07 18.15
C ALA A 36 26.73 -19.40 18.43
N PRO A 37 26.80 -20.39 17.52
CA PRO A 37 26.02 -21.62 17.62
C PRO A 37 26.69 -22.58 18.62
N ALA A 38 25.96 -22.98 19.66
CA ALA A 38 26.33 -24.11 20.49
C ALA A 38 25.84 -25.40 19.82
N ASN A 39 26.79 -26.22 19.38
CA ASN A 39 26.56 -27.62 19.01
C ASN A 39 25.83 -28.35 20.15
N ALA A 40 24.58 -28.75 19.92
CA ALA A 40 23.86 -29.69 20.78
C ALA A 40 23.18 -30.75 19.89
N THR A 41 23.56 -31.99 20.17
CA THR A 41 23.07 -33.33 19.81
C THR A 41 21.65 -33.44 19.20
N PRO A 42 21.41 -34.35 18.22
CA PRO A 42 20.11 -34.48 17.56
C PRO A 42 19.07 -35.05 18.53
N GLY A 43 18.21 -34.18 19.06
CA GLY A 43 16.96 -34.54 19.70
C GLY A 43 15.83 -34.47 18.68
N THR A 44 15.03 -35.54 18.62
CA THR A 44 13.83 -35.70 17.81
C THR A 44 13.07 -34.39 17.60
N THR A 45 12.94 -33.98 16.34
CA THR A 45 12.20 -32.80 15.91
C THR A 45 10.72 -32.97 16.26
N SER A 46 10.31 -32.47 17.42
CA SER A 46 8.95 -31.96 17.57
C SER A 46 8.88 -30.70 16.71
N GLU A 47 8.17 -30.80 15.59
CA GLU A 47 7.75 -29.63 14.81
C GLU A 47 7.10 -28.64 15.75
N THR A 48 7.85 -27.59 16.08
CA THR A 48 7.25 -26.39 16.66
C THR A 48 6.52 -25.75 15.50
N THR A 49 5.23 -26.05 15.39
CA THR A 49 4.29 -25.36 14.52
C THR A 49 4.40 -23.88 14.88
N THR A 50 5.16 -23.16 14.06
CA THR A 50 5.16 -21.71 14.08
C THR A 50 3.71 -21.34 13.80
N SER A 51 3.01 -20.79 14.78
CA SER A 51 1.63 -20.36 14.63
C SER A 51 1.59 -19.13 13.73
N THR A 52 1.84 -19.33 12.44
CA THR A 52 1.35 -18.47 11.38
C THR A 52 -0.16 -18.50 11.53
N THR A 53 -0.80 -17.37 11.83
CA THR A 53 -2.27 -17.29 11.85
C THR A 53 -2.76 -17.85 10.52
N ALA A 54 -3.34 -19.04 10.55
CA ALA A 54 -3.76 -19.72 9.34
C ALA A 54 -4.83 -18.85 8.67
N VAL A 55 -4.58 -18.42 7.44
CA VAL A 55 -5.56 -17.66 6.68
C VAL A 55 -6.60 -18.67 6.20
N THR A 56 -7.80 -18.60 6.77
CA THR A 56 -8.94 -19.42 6.34
C THR A 56 -9.71 -18.69 5.25
N CYS A 57 -9.85 -19.31 4.08
CA CYS A 57 -10.67 -18.78 3.02
C CYS A 57 -12.13 -19.18 3.21
N ARG A 58 -13.03 -18.39 2.64
CA ARG A 58 -14.46 -18.75 2.61
C ARG A 58 -14.69 -20.05 1.82
N ARG A 59 -13.90 -20.27 0.78
CA ARG A 59 -13.89 -21.49 -0.05
C ARG A 59 -12.45 -21.95 -0.26
N ASP A 60 -12.18 -23.20 0.06
CA ASP A 60 -10.87 -23.79 -0.19
C ASP A 60 -10.69 -24.19 -1.67
N PRO A 61 -9.43 -24.27 -2.15
CA PRO A 61 -8.22 -23.83 -1.46
C PRO A 61 -8.04 -22.31 -1.47
N CYS A 62 -7.38 -21.77 -0.43
CA CYS A 62 -6.82 -20.43 -0.48
C CYS A 62 -5.76 -20.30 -1.57
N ARG A 63 -5.77 -19.17 -2.28
CA ARG A 63 -4.81 -18.86 -3.34
C ARG A 63 -4.15 -17.53 -3.06
N LEU A 64 -2.82 -17.49 -3.17
CA LEU A 64 -2.09 -16.23 -3.23
C LEU A 64 -2.37 -15.57 -4.59
N LEU A 65 -2.96 -14.38 -4.56
CA LEU A 65 -3.28 -13.61 -5.75
C LEU A 65 -2.19 -12.59 -6.05
N GLY A 66 -1.62 -11.94 -5.04
CA GLY A 66 -0.56 -10.97 -5.24
C GLY A 66 0.31 -10.78 -4.01
N THR A 67 1.53 -10.29 -4.23
CA THR A 67 2.49 -9.95 -3.18
C THR A 67 3.14 -8.61 -3.50
N ALA A 68 3.28 -7.76 -2.50
CA ALA A 68 3.99 -6.50 -2.56
C ALA A 68 4.89 -6.34 -1.33
N THR A 69 5.94 -5.52 -1.45
CA THR A 69 6.78 -5.12 -0.32
C THR A 69 6.77 -3.60 -0.21
N VAL A 70 6.33 -3.08 0.94
CA VAL A 70 6.16 -1.64 1.18
C VAL A 70 6.93 -1.26 2.45
N GLY A 71 7.97 -0.45 2.32
CA GLY A 71 8.79 -0.05 3.47
C GLY A 71 9.41 -1.25 4.23
N GLY A 72 9.72 -2.34 3.53
CA GLY A 72 10.22 -3.59 4.14
C GLY A 72 9.14 -4.51 4.73
N THR A 73 7.87 -4.10 4.71
CA THR A 73 6.73 -4.93 5.12
C THR A 73 6.17 -5.69 3.93
N VAL A 74 6.03 -7.02 4.06
CA VAL A 74 5.39 -7.87 3.04
C VAL A 74 3.86 -7.74 3.18
N VAL A 75 3.19 -7.55 2.05
CA VAL A 75 1.73 -7.53 1.92
C VAL A 75 1.32 -8.56 0.89
N GLU A 76 0.41 -9.45 1.25
CA GLU A 76 -0.09 -10.52 0.40
C GLU A 76 -1.60 -10.45 0.30
N LEU A 77 -2.12 -10.49 -0.92
CA LEU A 77 -3.54 -10.68 -1.18
C LEU A 77 -3.82 -12.16 -1.36
N ILE A 78 -4.70 -12.70 -0.53
CA ILE A 78 -5.12 -14.09 -0.54
C ILE A 78 -6.60 -14.12 -0.90
N GLY A 79 -6.93 -14.82 -1.99
CA GLY A 79 -8.28 -15.04 -2.46
C GLY A 79 -8.76 -16.46 -2.19
N ASP A 80 -10.09 -16.64 -2.21
CA ASP A 80 -10.70 -17.96 -2.23
C ASP A 80 -10.70 -18.56 -3.65
N SER A 81 -11.06 -19.85 -3.78
CA SER A 81 -11.10 -20.53 -5.09
C SER A 81 -12.14 -19.97 -6.06
N GLY A 82 -13.13 -19.23 -5.56
CA GLY A 82 -14.16 -18.56 -6.35
C GLY A 82 -13.82 -17.11 -6.70
N LEU A 83 -12.71 -16.57 -6.19
CA LEU A 83 -12.30 -15.18 -6.35
C LEU A 83 -13.31 -14.14 -5.81
N VAL A 84 -14.19 -14.56 -4.90
CA VAL A 84 -15.31 -13.76 -4.33
C VAL A 84 -15.14 -13.46 -2.84
N SER A 85 -13.94 -13.68 -2.33
CA SER A 85 -13.52 -13.30 -0.98
C SER A 85 -12.03 -13.01 -1.01
N GLY A 86 -11.61 -11.95 -0.31
CA GLY A 86 -10.21 -11.54 -0.22
C GLY A 86 -9.79 -11.27 1.23
N ARG A 87 -8.56 -11.63 1.54
CA ARG A 87 -7.89 -11.26 2.80
C ARG A 87 -6.51 -10.72 2.48
N VAL A 88 -6.14 -9.62 3.12
CA VAL A 88 -4.78 -9.06 3.03
C VAL A 88 -4.02 -9.50 4.26
N ARG A 89 -2.93 -10.25 4.05
CA ARG A 89 -1.98 -10.65 5.10
C ARG A 89 -0.78 -9.71 5.05
N ILE A 90 -0.43 -9.12 6.18
CA ILE A 90 0.57 -8.06 6.27
C ILE A 90 1.58 -8.39 7.37
N GLY A 91 2.85 -8.17 7.10
CA GLY A 91 3.92 -8.36 8.08
C GLY A 91 4.73 -9.64 7.87
N SER A 92 5.57 -9.94 8.85
CA SER A 92 6.45 -11.11 8.84
C SER A 92 5.85 -12.25 9.66
N PRO A 93 6.28 -13.52 9.45
CA PRO A 93 5.89 -14.62 10.34
C PRO A 93 6.06 -14.24 11.82
N GLY A 94 5.01 -14.41 12.62
CA GLY A 94 4.98 -14.04 14.04
C GLY A 94 4.42 -12.65 14.36
N THR A 95 4.32 -11.73 13.40
CA THR A 95 3.71 -10.39 13.57
C THR A 95 2.62 -10.09 12.54
N GLN A 96 2.01 -11.15 11.99
CA GLN A 96 1.08 -11.04 10.88
C GLN A 96 -0.26 -10.42 11.31
N GLN A 97 -0.69 -9.41 10.55
CA GLN A 97 -2.05 -8.90 10.59
C GLN A 97 -2.82 -9.43 9.38
N VAL A 98 -4.05 -9.88 9.58
CA VAL A 98 -4.95 -10.31 8.50
C VAL A 98 -6.16 -9.37 8.50
N ILE A 99 -6.44 -8.78 7.35
CA ILE A 99 -7.56 -7.85 7.16
C ILE A 99 -8.49 -8.43 6.09
N GLU A 100 -9.76 -8.56 6.42
CA GLU A 100 -10.78 -9.04 5.48
C GLU A 100 -11.21 -7.93 4.52
N MET A 101 -11.29 -8.24 3.23
CA MET A 101 -11.73 -7.32 2.20
C MET A 101 -13.24 -7.46 1.99
N THR A 102 -13.95 -6.33 1.96
CA THR A 102 -15.40 -6.30 1.79
C THR A 102 -15.81 -5.85 0.38
N ILE A 103 -14.87 -5.49 -0.49
CA ILE A 103 -15.20 -5.05 -1.86
C ILE A 103 -15.85 -6.14 -2.71
N THR A 104 -15.58 -7.42 -2.43
CA THR A 104 -16.21 -8.52 -3.16
C THR A 104 -17.72 -8.58 -2.91
N ASP A 105 -18.22 -7.99 -1.82
CA ASP A 105 -19.67 -7.83 -1.57
C ASP A 105 -20.33 -6.89 -2.58
N LEU A 106 -19.54 -6.08 -3.31
CA LEU A 106 -19.99 -5.24 -4.42
C LEU A 106 -20.09 -6.00 -5.75
N GLY A 107 -19.87 -7.31 -5.75
CA GLY A 107 -19.97 -8.16 -6.94
C GLY A 107 -18.77 -8.10 -7.87
N VAL A 108 -17.60 -7.71 -7.35
CA VAL A 108 -16.33 -7.76 -8.08
C VAL A 108 -15.53 -9.03 -7.77
N TYR A 109 -14.72 -9.45 -8.73
CA TYR A 109 -13.83 -10.60 -8.60
C TYR A 109 -12.39 -10.13 -8.46
N LEU A 110 -11.61 -10.88 -7.67
CA LEU A 110 -10.18 -10.63 -7.48
C LEU A 110 -9.34 -11.54 -8.40
N ASP A 111 -8.16 -11.08 -8.77
CA ASP A 111 -7.21 -11.74 -9.67
C ASP A 111 -5.76 -11.39 -9.27
N ASP A 112 -4.80 -11.76 -10.11
CA ASP A 112 -3.38 -11.52 -9.84
C ASP A 112 -2.92 -10.05 -9.97
N GLN A 113 -3.76 -9.17 -10.52
CA GLN A 113 -3.51 -7.72 -10.64
C GLN A 113 -4.29 -6.89 -9.61
N SER A 114 -4.97 -7.57 -8.70
CA SER A 114 -5.87 -6.98 -7.72
C SER A 114 -5.15 -6.29 -6.57
N LEU A 115 -3.85 -6.53 -6.37
CA LEU A 115 -3.06 -5.87 -5.34
C LEU A 115 -2.12 -4.82 -5.95
N GLU A 116 -2.31 -3.57 -5.57
CA GLU A 116 -1.39 -2.48 -5.87
C GLU A 116 -1.00 -1.78 -4.57
N CYS A 117 0.28 -1.54 -4.34
CA CYS A 117 0.74 -0.83 -3.15
C CYS A 117 1.69 0.31 -3.49
N ALA A 118 1.58 1.39 -2.73
CA ALA A 118 2.42 2.56 -2.84
C ALA A 118 3.08 2.88 -1.48
N PRO A 119 4.42 3.06 -1.45
CA PRO A 119 5.11 3.48 -0.25
C PRO A 119 4.90 4.97 0.03
N GLY A 120 5.06 5.36 1.29
CA GLY A 120 4.96 6.74 1.74
C GLY A 120 5.17 6.84 3.26
N ALA A 121 5.16 8.06 3.80
CA ALA A 121 5.04 8.24 5.26
C ALA A 121 3.72 7.62 5.77
N VAL A 122 2.71 7.64 4.91
CA VAL A 122 1.52 6.81 4.99
C VAL A 122 1.57 5.83 3.83
N SER A 123 1.89 4.57 4.12
CA SER A 123 1.89 3.51 3.11
C SER A 123 0.46 3.09 2.80
N ALA A 124 0.17 2.71 1.56
CA ALA A 124 -1.16 2.25 1.18
C ALA A 124 -1.10 1.04 0.25
N CYS A 125 -2.07 0.16 0.37
CA CYS A 125 -2.35 -0.89 -0.59
C CYS A 125 -3.81 -0.78 -1.01
N LEU A 126 -4.04 -0.67 -2.31
CA LEU A 126 -5.33 -0.78 -2.95
C LEU A 126 -5.54 -2.23 -3.34
N VAL A 127 -6.56 -2.85 -2.77
CA VAL A 127 -7.12 -4.08 -3.30
C VAL A 127 -8.24 -3.67 -4.25
N ARG A 128 -8.20 -4.10 -5.51
CA ARG A 128 -9.23 -3.79 -6.51
C ARG A 128 -9.72 -5.07 -7.17
N GLY A 129 -10.96 -5.08 -7.62
CA GLY A 129 -11.52 -6.17 -8.42
C GLY A 129 -12.44 -5.62 -9.49
N SER A 130 -12.67 -6.41 -10.53
CA SER A 130 -13.54 -6.04 -11.64
C SER A 130 -14.87 -6.80 -11.61
N GLY A 131 -15.94 -6.15 -12.06
CA GLY A 131 -17.26 -6.74 -12.22
C GLY A 131 -18.06 -6.02 -13.30
N ASP A 132 -19.31 -6.42 -13.50
CA ASP A 132 -20.14 -5.94 -14.63
C ASP A 132 -20.37 -4.42 -14.63
N LYS A 133 -20.30 -3.78 -13.46
CA LYS A 133 -20.54 -2.34 -13.31
C LYS A 133 -19.27 -1.50 -13.44
N GLY A 134 -18.08 -2.11 -13.36
CA GLY A 134 -16.82 -1.41 -13.28
C GLY A 134 -15.82 -2.08 -12.34
N THR A 135 -14.82 -1.31 -11.92
CA THR A 135 -13.81 -1.74 -10.94
C THR A 135 -14.12 -1.13 -9.59
N ALA A 136 -14.17 -1.95 -8.54
CA ALA A 136 -14.29 -1.49 -7.16
C ALA A 136 -12.99 -1.77 -6.39
N GLY A 137 -12.66 -0.96 -5.39
CA GLY A 137 -11.47 -1.18 -4.59
C GLY A 137 -11.54 -0.67 -3.16
N GLN A 138 -10.71 -1.25 -2.31
CA GLN A 138 -10.57 -0.94 -0.90
C GLN A 138 -9.13 -0.59 -0.61
N VAL A 139 -8.94 0.47 0.17
CA VAL A 139 -7.61 0.86 0.61
C VAL A 139 -7.33 0.28 1.99
N VAL A 140 -6.14 -0.27 2.15
CA VAL A 140 -5.53 -0.60 3.44
C VAL A 140 -4.36 0.36 3.65
N VAL A 141 -4.34 1.04 4.78
CA VAL A 141 -3.34 2.06 5.11
C VAL A 141 -2.43 1.57 6.22
N GLY A 142 -1.12 1.72 6.02
CA GLY A 142 -0.07 1.46 7.01
C GLY A 142 0.48 2.76 7.60
N ARG A 143 0.43 2.90 8.93
CA ARG A 143 1.07 3.99 9.69
C ARG A 143 1.75 3.42 10.92
N SER A 144 3.06 3.67 11.07
CA SER A 144 3.84 3.24 12.24
C SER A 144 3.61 1.76 12.58
N ASP A 145 3.79 0.89 11.59
CA ASP A 145 3.64 -0.58 11.67
C ASP A 145 2.21 -1.08 11.96
N LYS A 146 1.21 -0.21 12.02
CA LYS A 146 -0.21 -0.59 12.12
C LYS A 146 -0.90 -0.42 10.78
N TRP A 147 -1.62 -1.46 10.38
CA TRP A 147 -2.40 -1.43 9.15
C TRP A 147 -3.90 -1.41 9.45
N SER A 148 -4.68 -0.70 8.65
CA SER A 148 -6.14 -0.69 8.78
C SER A 148 -6.82 -0.51 7.43
N ALA A 149 -7.89 -1.27 7.21
CA ALA A 149 -8.79 -1.01 6.08
C ALA A 149 -9.50 0.33 6.28
N GLN A 150 -9.62 1.07 5.20
CA GLN A 150 -10.48 2.24 5.13
C GLN A 150 -11.93 1.78 4.87
N GLY A 151 -12.88 2.42 5.55
CA GLY A 151 -14.29 1.97 5.55
C GLY A 151 -15.04 2.25 4.25
N ARG A 152 -14.51 3.12 3.38
CA ARG A 152 -15.12 3.49 2.11
C ARG A 152 -14.50 2.70 0.96
N ALA A 153 -15.34 2.06 0.16
CA ALA A 153 -14.92 1.51 -1.13
C ALA A 153 -14.87 2.62 -2.19
N PHE A 154 -13.91 2.50 -3.10
CA PHE A 154 -13.76 3.33 -4.28
C PHE A 154 -14.30 2.58 -5.50
N PHE A 155 -14.78 3.32 -6.49
CA PHE A 155 -15.40 2.74 -7.66
C PHE A 155 -14.99 3.50 -8.91
N SER A 156 -14.78 2.79 -10.02
CA SER A 156 -14.49 3.33 -11.34
C SER A 156 -15.41 2.69 -12.36
N GLU A 157 -16.19 3.53 -13.05
CA GLU A 157 -17.04 3.11 -14.18
C GLU A 157 -16.24 2.78 -15.44
N ALA A 158 -15.06 3.39 -15.61
CA ALA A 158 -14.19 3.19 -16.77
C ALA A 158 -13.11 2.10 -16.53
N ASN A 159 -13.29 1.24 -15.52
CA ASN A 159 -12.40 0.13 -15.18
C ASN A 159 -10.93 0.53 -14.88
N TYR A 160 -10.70 1.75 -14.37
CA TYR A 160 -9.38 2.20 -13.95
C TYR A 160 -9.43 2.74 -12.52
N LEU A 161 -8.75 2.05 -11.62
CA LEU A 161 -8.63 2.43 -10.22
C LEU A 161 -7.19 2.16 -9.76
N SER A 162 -6.41 3.17 -9.40
CA SER A 162 -5.00 3.03 -9.02
C SER A 162 -4.62 3.89 -7.82
N LEU A 163 -3.41 3.70 -7.30
CA LEU A 163 -2.77 4.58 -6.32
C LEU A 163 -1.67 5.41 -6.97
N ALA A 164 -1.65 6.71 -6.72
CA ALA A 164 -0.50 7.54 -7.05
C ALA A 164 -0.47 8.81 -6.21
N ASN A 165 0.73 9.37 -6.01
CA ASN A 165 0.90 10.66 -5.36
C ASN A 165 0.70 11.79 -6.38
N VAL A 166 -0.43 12.48 -6.28
CA VAL A 166 -0.91 13.51 -7.21
C VAL A 166 -0.56 14.92 -6.73
N ASP A 167 -0.57 15.15 -5.41
CA ASP A 167 -0.32 16.48 -4.83
C ASP A 167 1.14 16.70 -4.39
N GLY A 168 1.96 15.67 -4.47
CA GLY A 168 3.39 15.70 -4.16
C GLY A 168 3.69 15.58 -2.67
N ASP A 169 2.73 15.16 -1.85
CA ASP A 169 2.93 14.97 -0.42
C ASP A 169 3.63 13.63 -0.09
N SER A 170 3.39 13.05 1.09
CA SER A 170 4.02 11.79 1.52
C SER A 170 3.05 10.60 1.60
N ALA A 171 1.83 10.77 1.10
CA ALA A 171 0.79 9.77 0.97
C ALA A 171 0.39 9.62 -0.51
N PRO A 172 -0.06 8.44 -0.93
CA PRO A 172 -0.69 8.30 -2.24
C PRO A 172 -2.19 8.65 -2.17
N GLU A 173 -2.75 9.08 -3.29
CA GLU A 173 -4.17 9.25 -3.54
C GLU A 173 -4.72 8.05 -4.32
N VAL A 174 -6.04 7.86 -4.23
CA VAL A 174 -6.79 6.94 -5.10
C VAL A 174 -7.26 7.70 -6.33
N ILE A 175 -6.90 7.19 -7.50
CA ILE A 175 -7.37 7.69 -8.79
C ILE A 175 -8.42 6.73 -9.32
N ALA A 176 -9.65 7.22 -9.51
CA ALA A 176 -10.73 6.48 -10.14
C ALA A 176 -11.16 7.18 -11.42
N VAL A 177 -11.25 6.46 -12.55
CA VAL A 177 -11.77 7.04 -13.78
C VAL A 177 -13.28 6.80 -13.87
N GLN A 178 -14.03 7.87 -14.02
CA GLN A 178 -15.48 7.82 -14.17
C GLN A 178 -15.91 8.12 -15.60
N LEU A 179 -17.14 7.74 -15.93
CA LEU A 179 -17.83 8.21 -17.12
C LEU A 179 -18.68 9.41 -16.71
N ASP A 180 -18.73 10.45 -17.53
CA ASP A 180 -19.69 11.54 -17.37
C ASP A 180 -21.07 11.05 -17.82
N CYS A 181 -21.75 10.29 -16.96
CA CYS A 181 -23.00 9.63 -17.30
C CYS A 181 -24.10 9.83 -16.26
N ALA A 182 -25.32 10.06 -16.74
CA ALA A 182 -26.51 10.05 -15.89
C ALA A 182 -26.93 8.60 -15.61
N THR A 183 -27.40 8.35 -14.39
CA THR A 183 -27.91 7.04 -13.95
C THR A 183 -28.93 6.47 -14.93
N GLY A 184 -28.66 5.28 -15.48
CA GLY A 184 -29.57 4.54 -16.37
C GLY A 184 -29.43 4.83 -17.88
N ALA A 185 -28.45 5.63 -18.30
CA ALA A 185 -28.13 5.86 -19.72
C ALA A 185 -27.06 4.88 -20.25
N ASP A 186 -26.97 4.71 -21.58
CA ASP A 186 -25.84 4.03 -22.21
C ASP A 186 -24.59 4.93 -22.15
N CYS A 187 -23.68 4.59 -21.25
CA CYS A 187 -22.48 5.38 -20.95
C CYS A 187 -21.28 5.04 -21.84
N SER A 188 -21.39 4.06 -22.75
CA SER A 188 -20.24 3.48 -23.46
C SER A 188 -19.44 4.46 -24.32
N LYS A 189 -20.04 5.60 -24.71
CA LYS A 189 -19.41 6.65 -25.53
C LYS A 189 -19.28 8.00 -24.81
N ARG A 190 -19.53 8.03 -23.51
CA ARG A 190 -19.48 9.28 -22.74
C ARG A 190 -18.02 9.68 -22.47
N PRO A 191 -17.73 10.99 -22.36
CA PRO A 191 -16.43 11.46 -21.92
C PRO A 191 -16.08 10.86 -20.56
N VAL A 192 -14.79 10.73 -20.29
CA VAL A 192 -14.24 10.27 -19.01
C VAL A 192 -13.55 11.41 -18.28
N TYR A 193 -13.38 11.25 -16.97
CA TYR A 193 -12.51 12.08 -16.15
C TYR A 193 -11.86 11.23 -15.06
N ALA A 194 -10.66 11.62 -14.62
CA ALA A 194 -10.05 11.05 -13.43
C ALA A 194 -10.52 11.84 -12.21
N GLN A 195 -11.14 11.15 -11.26
CA GLN A 195 -11.52 11.63 -9.95
C GLN A 195 -10.47 11.18 -8.94
N VAL A 196 -9.93 12.14 -8.18
CA VAL A 196 -8.86 11.89 -7.22
C VAL A 196 -9.42 12.01 -5.81
N PHE A 197 -9.15 11.00 -4.99
CA PHE A 197 -9.52 10.96 -3.60
C PHE A 197 -8.29 10.77 -2.73
N GLY A 198 -8.24 11.40 -1.56
CA GLY A 198 -7.27 10.94 -0.57
C GLY A 198 -7.70 9.61 0.05
N LEU A 199 -6.80 8.97 0.80
CA LEU A 199 -7.00 7.62 1.35
C LEU A 199 -8.23 7.48 2.26
N GLY A 200 -8.64 8.57 2.93
CA GLY A 200 -9.85 8.60 3.76
C GLY A 200 -11.15 8.69 2.97
N GLY A 201 -11.07 8.82 1.65
CA GLY A 201 -12.22 8.93 0.76
C GLY A 201 -12.72 10.35 0.55
N GLN A 202 -12.07 11.38 1.08
CA GLN A 202 -12.38 12.75 0.69
C GLN A 202 -11.99 12.99 -0.78
N GLU A 203 -12.87 13.64 -1.53
CA GLU A 203 -12.58 14.07 -2.91
C GLU A 203 -11.61 15.25 -2.90
N LEU A 204 -10.56 15.18 -3.71
CA LEU A 204 -9.58 16.25 -3.91
C LEU A 204 -9.84 17.01 -5.22
N GLY A 205 -10.55 16.38 -6.15
CA GLY A 205 -11.03 17.00 -7.37
C GLY A 205 -10.98 16.04 -8.56
N CYS A 206 -11.43 16.55 -9.70
CA CYS A 206 -11.48 15.85 -10.96
C CYS A 206 -10.64 16.54 -12.01
N THR A 207 -10.15 15.79 -12.97
CA THR A 207 -9.65 16.39 -14.20
C THR A 207 -10.79 17.02 -15.00
N ARG A 208 -10.42 17.87 -15.96
CA ARG A 208 -10.68 17.56 -17.37
C ARG A 208 -11.75 16.51 -17.73
N LEU A 209 -12.83 16.84 -18.45
CA LEU A 209 -13.47 15.83 -19.30
C LEU A 209 -12.56 15.55 -20.51
N TYR A 210 -12.44 14.27 -20.85
CA TYR A 210 -11.70 13.77 -22.01
C TYR A 210 -12.62 12.84 -22.81
N PRO A 211 -12.61 12.90 -24.15
CA PRO A 211 -13.39 12.00 -24.98
C PRO A 211 -13.18 10.50 -24.69
N ARG A 212 -11.98 10.11 -24.24
CA ARG A 212 -11.58 8.71 -24.05
C ARG A 212 -10.48 8.59 -22.99
N ILE A 213 -10.33 7.40 -22.42
CA ILE A 213 -9.33 7.10 -21.37
C ILE A 213 -7.88 7.28 -21.85
N ASP A 214 -7.60 6.98 -23.13
CA ASP A 214 -6.28 7.12 -23.76
C ASP A 214 -5.80 8.58 -23.87
N GLN A 215 -6.67 9.54 -23.56
CA GLN A 215 -6.35 10.97 -23.58
C GLN A 215 -6.17 11.56 -22.18
N LEU A 216 -6.35 10.77 -21.12
CA LEU A 216 -6.12 11.22 -19.76
C LEU A 216 -4.62 11.47 -19.51
N PRO A 217 -4.27 12.44 -18.63
CA PRO A 217 -2.89 12.71 -18.28
C PRO A 217 -2.18 11.46 -17.74
N GLY A 218 -1.04 11.10 -18.33
CA GLY A 218 -0.20 9.98 -17.87
C GLY A 218 -0.56 8.60 -18.45
N TYR A 219 -1.62 8.46 -19.25
CA TYR A 219 -2.02 7.17 -19.83
C TYR A 219 -0.81 6.42 -20.45
N PRO A 220 -0.65 5.10 -20.20
CA PRO A 220 -1.59 4.18 -19.54
C PRO A 220 -1.60 4.22 -18.02
N THR A 221 -0.63 4.89 -17.39
CA THR A 221 -0.54 5.05 -15.93
C THR A 221 -1.03 6.44 -15.57
N ILE A 222 -2.36 6.58 -15.51
CA ILE A 222 -3.02 7.88 -15.30
C ILE A 222 -2.49 8.52 -14.02
N LEU A 223 -1.93 9.72 -14.19
CA LEU A 223 -1.29 10.50 -13.14
C LEU A 223 -1.54 11.98 -13.42
N PRO A 224 -2.72 12.51 -13.02
CA PRO A 224 -2.95 13.93 -13.07
C PRO A 224 -2.04 14.66 -12.07
N THR A 225 -1.80 15.95 -12.29
CA THR A 225 -1.16 16.82 -11.31
C THR A 225 -2.20 17.58 -10.51
N ALA A 226 -1.87 18.02 -9.29
CA ALA A 226 -2.78 18.87 -8.49
C ALA A 226 -3.34 20.08 -9.27
N THR A 227 -2.55 20.71 -10.13
CA THR A 227 -2.98 21.86 -10.97
C THR A 227 -4.00 21.51 -12.05
N GLN A 228 -4.19 20.23 -12.36
CA GLN A 228 -5.20 19.75 -13.31
C GLN A 228 -6.52 19.39 -12.63
N LEU A 229 -6.55 19.39 -11.29
CA LEU A 229 -7.75 19.10 -10.50
C LEU A 229 -8.60 20.35 -10.33
N ARG A 230 -9.92 20.13 -10.33
CA ARG A 230 -10.99 21.11 -10.15
C ARG A 230 -12.21 20.41 -9.54
N ASP A 231 -13.26 21.18 -9.26
CA ASP A 231 -14.52 20.61 -8.80
C ASP A 231 -15.03 19.54 -9.78
N CYS A 232 -15.53 18.44 -9.23
CA CYS A 232 -16.09 17.34 -9.99
C CYS A 232 -17.48 17.69 -10.56
N PRO A 233 -17.86 17.13 -11.74
CA PRO A 233 -19.18 17.35 -12.34
C PRO A 233 -20.36 16.86 -11.49
#